data_AF-A0A832H9P6-F1
#
_entry.id   AF-A0A832H9P6-F1
#
_cell.length_a   1.000
_cell.length_b   1.000
_cell.length_c   1.000
_cell.angle_alpha   90.00
_cell.angle_beta   90.00
_cell.angle_gamma   90.00
#
_symmetry.space_group_name_H-M   'P 1'
#
loop_
_entity.id
_entity.type
_entity.pdbx_description
1 polymer ?
#
loop_
_entity_poly.entity_id
_entity_poly.type
_entity_poly.pdbx_seq_one_letter_code
_entity_poly.pdbx_strand_id
1 'polypeptide(L)'
;MIDRYRGLAWSNPQASVDQLLCAALLEAKFEPLLDFAVVLGLPSVEAAWMMLKNQDDPRVRRVAPLVRRCLEHLYEGHRRAAACDRGTLAGT
;
A
#
# COMPACT_ATOMS: atom_id res chain seq x y z
N MET A 1 -5.16 -16.87 -10.64
CA MET A 1 -4.22 -15.92 -10.01
C MET A 1 -4.65 -15.62 -8.57
N ILE A 2 -4.53 -16.57 -7.64
CA ILE A 2 -4.97 -16.42 -6.23
C ILE A 2 -3.80 -16.64 -5.24
N ASP A 3 -2.61 -17.03 -5.73
CA ASP A 3 -1.55 -17.53 -4.84
C ASP A 3 -0.86 -16.43 -4.02
N ARG A 4 -0.74 -15.20 -4.56
CA ARG A 4 -0.03 -14.09 -3.89
C ARG A 4 -0.80 -13.40 -2.76
N TYR A 5 -2.12 -13.58 -2.69
CA TYR A 5 -2.95 -12.97 -1.65
C TYR A 5 -3.24 -13.90 -0.48
N ARG A 6 -2.64 -15.11 -0.46
CA ARG A 6 -2.92 -16.11 0.59
C ARG A 6 -2.72 -15.55 2.00
N GLY A 7 -1.71 -14.72 2.25
CA GLY A 7 -1.52 -14.12 3.58
C GLY A 7 -2.68 -13.23 4.05
N LEU A 8 -3.35 -12.53 3.14
CA LEU A 8 -4.47 -11.63 3.45
C LEU A 8 -5.86 -12.28 3.30
N ALA A 9 -6.00 -13.25 2.41
CA ALA A 9 -7.27 -13.90 2.10
C ALA A 9 -7.77 -14.86 3.21
N TRP A 10 -6.94 -15.19 4.20
CA TRP A 10 -7.31 -16.16 5.24
C TRP A 10 -8.43 -15.67 6.17
N SER A 11 -8.69 -14.36 6.25
CA SER A 11 -9.78 -13.82 7.07
C SER A 11 -11.11 -13.64 6.33
N ASN A 12 -11.11 -13.50 5.00
CA ASN A 12 -12.33 -13.48 4.18
C ASN A 12 -12.02 -13.82 2.71
N PRO A 13 -12.19 -15.09 2.28
CA PRO A 13 -11.87 -15.52 0.91
C PRO A 13 -12.80 -14.97 -0.17
N GLN A 14 -13.89 -14.29 0.20
CA GLN A 14 -14.84 -13.64 -0.72
C GLN A 14 -14.60 -12.13 -0.85
N ALA A 15 -13.69 -11.56 -0.05
CA ALA A 15 -13.41 -10.13 -0.12
C ALA A 15 -12.68 -9.77 -1.43
N SER A 16 -13.14 -8.72 -2.10
CA SER A 16 -12.42 -8.18 -3.24
C SER A 16 -11.06 -7.62 -2.80
N VAL A 17 -10.11 -7.56 -3.73
CA VAL A 17 -8.78 -6.97 -3.47
C VAL A 17 -8.92 -5.54 -2.94
N ASP A 18 -9.87 -4.77 -3.46
CA ASP A 18 -10.15 -3.40 -2.99
C ASP A 18 -10.64 -3.37 -1.54
N GLN A 19 -11.49 -4.33 -1.13
CA GLN A 19 -11.96 -4.43 0.26
C GLN A 19 -10.82 -4.78 1.21
N LEU A 20 -9.94 -5.71 0.82
CA LEU A 20 -8.76 -6.07 1.61
C LEU A 20 -7.78 -4.90 1.71
N LEU A 21 -7.58 -4.14 0.63
CA LEU A 21 -6.75 -2.95 0.60
C LEU A 21 -7.32 -1.85 1.51
N CYS A 22 -8.63 -1.64 1.47
CA CYS A 22 -9.29 -0.69 2.36
C CYS A 22 -9.15 -1.08 3.84
N ALA A 23 -9.29 -2.37 4.15
CA ALA A 23 -9.08 -2.87 5.51
C ALA A 23 -7.63 -2.64 5.98
N ALA A 24 -6.64 -2.93 5.13
CA ALA A 24 -5.24 -2.68 5.44
C ALA A 24 -4.93 -1.19 5.67
N LEU A 25 -5.52 -0.29 4.88
CA LEU A 25 -5.41 1.15 5.08
C LEU A 25 -6.03 1.61 6.41
N LEU A 26 -7.13 0.99 6.84
CA LEU A 26 -7.76 1.27 8.13
C LEU A 26 -6.97 0.68 9.31
N GLU A 27 -6.19 -0.38 9.12
CA GLU A 27 -5.26 -0.87 10.13
C GLU A 27 -3.98 -0.04 10.23
N ALA A 28 -3.63 0.67 9.14
CA ALA A 28 -2.44 1.53 9.02
C ALA A 28 -1.12 0.85 9.43
N LYS A 29 -1.00 -0.45 9.11
CA LYS A 29 0.23 -1.22 9.29
C LYS A 29 1.07 -1.17 8.01
N PHE A 30 2.38 -1.08 8.18
CA PHE A 30 3.30 -0.93 7.06
C PHE A 30 3.40 -2.20 6.20
N GLU A 31 3.54 -3.38 6.80
CA GLU A 31 3.78 -4.64 6.06
C GLU A 31 2.63 -4.98 5.09
N PRO A 32 1.34 -4.92 5.50
CA PRO A 32 0.26 -5.17 4.55
C PRO A 32 0.21 -4.15 3.40
N LEU A 33 0.50 -2.87 3.68
CA LEU A 33 0.53 -1.84 2.64
C LEU A 33 1.70 -2.04 1.68
N LEU A 34 2.84 -2.54 2.16
CA LEU A 34 3.97 -2.94 1.33
C LEU A 34 3.59 -4.12 0.43
N ASP A 35 2.97 -5.17 0.98
CA ASP A 35 2.51 -6.32 0.19
C ASP A 35 1.57 -5.89 -0.94
N PHE A 36 0.61 -5.01 -0.63
CA PHE A 36 -0.27 -4.43 -1.66
C PHE A 36 0.48 -3.58 -2.67
N ALA A 37 1.44 -2.75 -2.25
CA ALA A 37 2.24 -1.94 -3.16
C ALA A 37 3.09 -2.80 -4.09
N VAL A 38 3.59 -3.95 -3.63
CA VAL A 38 4.34 -4.92 -4.44
C VAL A 38 3.43 -5.60 -5.47
N VAL A 39 2.20 -5.93 -5.09
CA VAL A 39 1.29 -6.67 -5.99
C VAL A 39 0.53 -5.76 -6.95
N LEU A 40 0.07 -4.59 -6.49
CA LEU A 40 -0.80 -3.67 -7.24
C LEU A 40 -0.08 -2.41 -7.74
N GLY A 41 1.13 -2.15 -7.25
CA GLY A 41 1.83 -0.89 -7.45
C GLY A 41 1.43 0.17 -6.43
N LEU A 42 2.40 1.02 -6.10
CA LEU A 42 2.22 2.14 -5.17
C LEU A 42 1.12 3.14 -5.59
N PRO A 43 0.94 3.48 -6.89
CA PRO A 43 -0.16 4.36 -7.31
C PRO A 43 -1.56 3.81 -6.99
N SER A 44 -1.75 2.49 -7.07
CA SER A 44 -3.03 1.85 -6.78
C SER A 44 -3.39 1.95 -5.29
N VAL A 45 -2.38 1.79 -4.41
CA VAL A 45 -2.55 1.96 -2.96
C VAL A 45 -2.89 3.41 -2.61
N GLU A 46 -2.24 4.38 -3.26
CA GLU A 46 -2.52 5.80 -3.06
C GLU A 46 -3.92 6.19 -3.55
N ALA A 47 -4.35 5.69 -4.72
CA ALA A 47 -5.68 5.95 -5.24
C ALA A 47 -6.77 5.43 -4.26
N ALA A 48 -6.60 4.22 -3.73
CA ALA A 48 -7.49 3.68 -2.71
C ALA A 48 -7.49 4.53 -1.43
N TRP A 49 -6.33 5.01 -0.98
CA TRP A 49 -6.25 5.92 0.15
C TRP A 49 -6.98 7.25 -0.10
N MET A 50 -6.87 7.84 -1.29
CA MET A 50 -7.58 9.07 -1.63
C MET A 50 -9.10 8.88 -1.64
N MET A 51 -9.58 7.75 -2.16
CA MET A 51 -11.00 7.40 -2.12
C MET A 51 -11.51 7.27 -0.69
N LEU A 52 -10.77 6.58 0.18
CA LEU A 52 -11.09 6.42 1.60
C LEU A 52 -11.07 7.74 2.36
N LYS A 53 -10.02 8.55 2.16
CA LYS A 53 -9.83 9.84 2.83
C LYS A 53 -10.95 10.83 2.53
N ASN A 54 -11.57 10.74 1.37
CA ASN A 54 -12.70 11.58 0.98
C ASN A 54 -14.04 11.15 1.62
N GLN A 55 -14.08 9.99 2.29
CA GLN A 55 -15.23 9.58 3.08
C GLN A 55 -15.20 10.28 4.44
N ASP A 56 -16.34 10.79 4.91
CA ASP A 56 -16.48 11.38 6.25
C ASP A 56 -16.57 10.30 7.34
N ASP A 57 -15.60 9.38 7.40
CA ASP A 57 -15.50 8.33 8.42
C ASP A 57 -14.50 8.76 9.53
N PRO A 58 -14.93 8.83 10.81
CA PRO A 58 -14.05 9.12 11.94
C PRO A 58 -12.84 8.17 12.07
N ARG A 59 -12.98 6.91 11.65
CA ARG A 59 -11.89 5.92 11.66
C ARG A 59 -10.80 6.32 10.68
N VAL A 60 -11.18 6.75 9.47
CA VAL A 60 -10.24 7.23 8.44
C VAL A 60 -9.47 8.45 8.93
N ARG A 61 -10.16 9.41 9.56
CA ARG A 61 -9.53 10.60 10.16
C ARG A 61 -8.50 10.21 11.23
N ARG A 62 -8.81 9.22 12.07
CA ARG A 62 -7.92 8.75 13.13
C ARG A 62 -6.64 8.11 12.57
N VAL A 63 -6.73 7.36 11.48
CA VAL A 63 -5.57 6.62 10.94
C VAL A 63 -4.78 7.38 9.88
N ALA A 64 -5.34 8.48 9.36
CA ALA A 64 -4.71 9.31 8.34
C ALA A 64 -3.24 9.68 8.56
N PRO A 65 -2.78 10.08 9.77
CA PRO A 65 -1.35 10.40 9.95
C PRO A 65 -0.45 9.16 9.83
N LEU A 66 -0.91 7.99 10.26
CA LEU A 66 -0.14 6.75 10.18
C LEU A 66 -0.06 6.25 8.74
N VAL A 67 -1.19 6.26 8.03
CA VAL A 67 -1.23 5.87 6.61
C VAL A 67 -0.33 6.78 5.79
N ARG A 68 -0.40 8.10 6.00
CA ARG A 68 0.47 9.06 5.30
C ARG A 68 1.95 8.73 5.51
N ARG A 69 2.36 8.49 6.75
CA ARG A 69 3.75 8.12 7.06
C ARG A 69 4.18 6.82 6.37
N CYS A 70 3.29 5.83 6.33
CA CYS A 70 3.58 4.57 5.63
C CYS A 70 3.78 4.82 4.12
N LEU A 71 2.87 5.58 3.49
CA LEU A 71 2.97 5.92 2.07
C LEU A 71 4.24 6.73 1.78
N GLU A 72 4.58 7.72 2.61
CA GLU A 72 5.82 8.50 2.48
C GLU A 72 7.07 7.59 2.54
N HIS A 73 7.11 6.65 3.47
CA HIS A 73 8.22 5.69 3.56
C HIS A 73 8.30 4.75 2.35
N LEU A 74 7.15 4.27 1.85
CA LEU A 74 7.09 3.45 0.64
C LEU A 74 7.59 4.24 -0.59
N TYR A 75 7.15 5.49 -0.75
CA TYR A 75 7.61 6.38 -1.80
C TYR A 75 9.11 6.64 -1.72
N GLU A 76 9.61 6.91 -0.53
CA GLU A 76 11.04 7.17 -0.33
C GLU A 76 11.89 5.93 -0.62
N GLY A 77 11.46 4.76 -0.14
CA GLY A 77 12.12 3.49 -0.43
C GLY A 77 12.16 3.21 -1.93
N HIS A 78 11.04 3.40 -2.62
CA HIS A 78 10.95 3.23 -4.07
C HIS A 78 11.86 4.21 -4.82
N ARG A 79 11.87 5.49 -4.43
CA ARG A 79 12.72 6.52 -5.03
C ARG A 79 14.21 6.20 -4.88
N ARG A 80 14.63 5.75 -3.69
CA ARG A 80 16.03 5.36 -3.42
C ARG A 80 16.46 4.15 -4.23
N ALA A 81 15.61 3.13 -4.33
CA ALA A 81 15.88 1.95 -5.16
C ALA A 81 16.04 2.34 -6.64
N ALA A 82 15.12 3.16 -7.17
CA ALA A 82 15.17 3.63 -8.55
C ALA A 82 16.36 4.57 -8.86
N ALA A 83 16.92 5.23 -7.84
CA ALA A 83 18.15 6.01 -7.97
C ALA A 83 19.40 5.11 -7.98
N CYS A 84 19.40 4.03 -7.19
CA CYS A 84 20.46 3.03 -7.14
C CYS A 84 20.62 2.31 -8.49
N ASP A 85 19.52 1.85 -9.07
CA ASP A 85 19.54 1.12 -10.36
C ASP A 85 20.08 1.97 -11.52
N ARG A 86 19.85 3.30 -11.48
CA ARG A 86 20.38 4.23 -12.48
C ARG A 86 21.88 4.49 -12.35
N GLY A 87 22.46 4.29 -11.16
CA GLY A 87 23.92 4.37 -10.97
C GLY A 87 24.66 3.17 -11.54
N THR A 88 24.04 1.99 -11.52
CA THR A 88 24.66 0.74 -11.99
C THR A 88 24.83 0.68 -13.51
N LEU A 89 23.97 1.36 -14.28
CA LEU A 89 24.05 1.40 -15.75
C LEU A 89 25.03 2.44 -16.31
N ALA A 90 25.57 3.33 -15.46
CA ALA A 90 26.53 4.37 -15.88
C ALA A 90 28.00 3.99 -15.63
N GLY A 91 28.27 2.77 -15.15
CA GLY A 91 29.60 2.27 -14.81
C GLY A 91 29.91 0.94 -15.47
N THR A 92 29.78 0.85 -16.81
CA THR A 92 30.35 -0.25 -17.61
C THR A 92 30.96 0.31 -18.89
#